data_AF-A0A529KJQ4-F1
#
_entry.id   AF-A0A529KJQ4-F1
#
_cell.length_a   1.000
_cell.length_b   1.000
_cell.length_c   1.000
_cell.angle_alpha   90.00
_cell.angle_beta   90.00
_cell.angle_gamma   90.00
#
_symmetry.space_group_name_H-M   'P 1'
#
loop_
_entity.id
_entity.type
_entity.pdbx_description
1 polymer ?
#
loop_
_entity_poly.entity_id
_entity_poly.type
_entity_poly.pdbx_seq_one_letter_code
_entity_poly.pdbx_strand_id
1 'polypeptide(L)'
;LSIVARRKMRLSWMETHTFLATLRGLLTVHPITIETHEAGLALAERYSFSIYDAMIAAAALHAGCDTLWSEDMQHGMALDEGLRIANPFRPSA
;
A
#
# COMPACT_ATOMS: atom_id res chain seq x y z
N LEU A 1 1.61 -7.75 4.36
CA LEU A 1 0.71 -8.94 4.30
C LEU A 1 1.18 -10.11 5.16
N SER A 2 2.40 -10.64 5.00
CA SER A 2 2.88 -11.79 5.79
C SER A 2 2.87 -11.58 7.31
N ILE A 3 3.16 -10.35 7.76
CA ILE A 3 3.07 -9.98 9.19
C ILE A 3 1.62 -10.09 9.69
N VAL A 4 0.65 -9.59 8.94
CA VAL A 4 -0.78 -9.66 9.28
C VAL A 4 -1.26 -11.12 9.28
N ALA A 5 -0.91 -11.89 8.24
CA ALA A 5 -1.23 -13.31 8.13
C ALA A 5 -0.72 -14.11 9.36
N ARG A 6 0.52 -13.85 9.80
CA ARG A 6 1.13 -14.57 10.92
C ARG A 6 0.70 -14.04 12.30
N ARG A 7 0.58 -12.72 12.47
CA ARG A 7 0.32 -12.11 13.80
C ARG A 7 -1.17 -11.92 14.09
N LYS A 8 -1.94 -11.39 13.13
CA LYS A 8 -3.38 -11.11 13.33
C LYS A 8 -4.23 -12.32 12.98
N MET A 9 -3.95 -12.99 11.85
CA MET A 9 -4.72 -14.16 11.40
C MET A 9 -4.21 -15.50 11.94
N ARG A 10 -2.99 -15.53 12.52
CA ARG A 10 -2.34 -16.73 13.10
C ARG A 10 -2.20 -17.92 12.14
N LEU A 11 -2.18 -17.68 10.83
CA LEU A 11 -1.98 -18.70 9.81
C LEU A 11 -0.61 -19.36 9.97
N SER A 12 -0.47 -20.66 9.77
CA SER A 12 0.82 -21.36 9.62
C SER A 12 1.65 -20.82 8.45
N TRP A 13 2.92 -21.21 8.36
CA TRP A 13 3.75 -20.85 7.20
C TRP A 13 3.18 -21.38 5.89
N MET A 14 2.72 -22.63 5.89
CA MET A 14 2.10 -23.24 4.71
C MET A 14 0.85 -22.45 4.28
N GLU A 15 -0.06 -22.15 5.21
CA GLU A 15 -1.26 -21.35 4.92
C GLU A 15 -0.90 -19.93 4.46
N THR A 16 0.16 -19.33 5.02
CA THR A 16 0.64 -18.01 4.58
C THR A 16 1.11 -18.05 3.12
N HIS A 17 1.86 -19.08 2.73
CA HIS A 17 2.30 -19.24 1.33
C HIS A 17 1.12 -19.45 0.38
N THR A 18 0.15 -20.31 0.75
CA THR A 18 -1.07 -20.52 -0.04
C THR A 18 -1.86 -19.23 -0.20
N PHE A 19 -2.06 -18.49 0.89
CA PHE A 19 -2.77 -17.20 0.85
C PHE A 19 -2.07 -16.18 -0.07
N LEU A 20 -0.75 -16.04 0.03
CA LEU A 20 0.02 -15.14 -0.84
C LEU A 20 0.01 -15.60 -2.30
N ALA A 21 -0.01 -16.90 -2.57
CA ALA A 21 -0.14 -17.42 -3.93
C ALA A 21 -1.48 -17.05 -4.55
N THR A 22 -2.58 -17.18 -3.80
CA THR A 22 -3.92 -16.75 -4.25
C THR A 22 -3.94 -15.26 -4.57
N LEU A 23 -3.41 -14.40 -3.71
CA LEU A 23 -3.37 -12.95 -3.97
C LEU A 23 -2.57 -12.61 -5.23
N ARG A 24 -1.42 -13.27 -5.44
CA ARG A 24 -0.61 -13.08 -6.66
C ARG A 24 -1.30 -13.57 -7.94
N GLY A 25 -2.25 -14.50 -7.83
CA GLY A 25 -3.07 -14.94 -8.96
C GLY A 25 -4.23 -13.99 -9.29
N LEU A 26 -4.65 -13.15 -8.33
CA LEU A 26 -5.80 -12.25 -8.46
C LEU A 26 -5.42 -10.79 -8.71
N LEU A 27 -4.22 -10.39 -8.28
CA LEU A 27 -3.79 -8.99 -8.27
C LEU A 27 -2.46 -8.83 -9.01
N THR A 28 -2.32 -7.73 -9.73
CA THR A 28 -1.02 -7.29 -10.25
C THR A 28 -0.14 -6.86 -9.08
N VAL A 29 1.02 -7.49 -8.93
CA VAL A 29 1.99 -7.16 -7.88
C VAL A 29 3.18 -6.45 -8.51
N HIS A 30 3.43 -5.22 -8.06
CA HIS A 30 4.57 -4.42 -8.51
C HIS A 30 5.76 -4.62 -7.56
N PRO A 31 7.00 -4.72 -8.09
CA PRO A 31 8.19 -4.75 -7.26
C PRO A 31 8.43 -3.38 -6.59
N ILE A 32 9.05 -3.39 -5.41
CA ILE A 32 9.62 -2.18 -4.83
C ILE A 32 11.03 -2.03 -5.38
N THR A 33 11.29 -0.95 -6.10
CA THR A 33 12.60 -0.67 -6.70
C THR A 33 13.32 0.45 -5.93
N ILE A 34 14.55 0.76 -6.36
CA ILE A 34 15.32 1.88 -5.80
C ILE A 34 14.57 3.19 -6.07
N GLU A 35 14.01 3.34 -7.26
CA GLU A 35 13.21 4.50 -7.64
C GLU A 35 11.99 4.66 -6.73
N THR A 36 11.31 3.56 -6.39
CA THR A 36 10.22 3.59 -5.40
C THR A 36 10.72 4.05 -4.03
N HIS A 37 11.92 3.64 -3.63
CA HIS A 37 12.54 4.08 -2.38
C HIS A 37 12.84 5.58 -2.37
N GLU A 38 13.47 6.10 -3.41
CA GLU A 38 13.80 7.53 -3.50
C GLU A 38 12.54 8.38 -3.52
N ALA A 39 11.55 8.00 -4.33
CA ALA A 39 10.24 8.67 -4.36
C ALA A 39 9.53 8.61 -3.00
N GLY A 40 9.56 7.46 -2.33
CA GLY A 40 8.95 7.30 -1.02
C GLY A 40 9.61 8.18 0.05
N LEU A 41 10.94 8.36 0.02
CA LEU A 41 11.62 9.28 0.93
C LEU A 41 11.17 10.74 0.71
N ALA A 42 11.09 11.17 -0.55
CA ALA A 42 10.59 12.51 -0.88
C ALA A 42 9.14 12.72 -0.43
N LEU A 43 8.28 11.72 -0.56
CA LEU A 43 6.89 11.78 -0.05
C LEU A 43 6.84 11.83 1.48
N ALA A 44 7.69 11.06 2.17
CA ALA A 44 7.77 11.08 3.62
C ALA A 44 8.16 12.46 4.15
N GLU A 45 9.17 13.08 3.55
CA GLU A 45 9.60 14.44 3.90
C GLU A 45 8.51 15.48 3.62
N ARG A 46 7.88 15.40 2.44
CA ARG A 46 6.88 16.39 2.00
C ARG A 46 5.57 16.31 2.77
N TYR A 47 5.07 15.11 3.04
CA TYR A 47 3.74 14.89 3.62
C TYR A 47 3.78 14.37 5.05
N SER A 48 4.97 14.27 5.65
CA SER A 48 5.17 13.73 7.01
C SER A 48 4.61 12.31 7.18
N PHE A 49 4.63 11.52 6.11
CA PHE A 49 4.24 10.10 6.19
C PHE A 49 5.29 9.28 6.93
N SER A 50 4.85 8.18 7.53
CA SER A 50 5.78 7.13 7.95
C SER A 50 6.50 6.58 6.71
N ILE A 51 7.73 6.08 6.87
CA ILE A 51 8.50 5.54 5.75
C ILE A 51 7.71 4.45 5.01
N TYR A 52 7.06 3.54 5.74
CA TYR A 52 6.27 2.46 5.12
C TYR A 52 5.08 2.99 4.32
N ASP A 53 4.33 3.95 4.85
CA ASP A 53 3.18 4.53 4.15
C ASP A 53 3.63 5.32 2.92
N ALA A 54 4.76 6.03 3.02
CA ALA A 54 5.34 6.76 1.92
C ALA A 54 5.82 5.82 0.80
N MET A 55 6.42 4.67 1.13
CA MET A 55 6.78 3.64 0.15
C MET A 55 5.55 3.07 -0.56
N ILE A 56 4.45 2.84 0.16
CA ILE A 56 3.19 2.35 -0.42
C ILE A 56 2.62 3.40 -1.38
N ALA A 57 2.62 4.68 -0.98
CA ALA A 57 2.17 5.78 -1.83
C ALA A 57 3.03 5.92 -3.10
N ALA A 58 4.36 5.87 -2.98
CA ALA A 58 5.27 5.91 -4.13
C ALA A 58 5.05 4.73 -5.08
N ALA A 59 4.85 3.51 -4.55
CA ALA A 59 4.56 2.35 -5.37
C ALA A 59 3.24 2.50 -6.14
N ALA A 60 2.20 3.06 -5.51
CA ALA A 60 0.92 3.33 -6.17
C ALA A 60 1.04 4.38 -7.28
N LEU A 61 1.82 5.44 -7.06
CA LEU A 61 2.13 6.44 -8.09
C LEU A 61 2.87 5.81 -9.28
N HIS A 62 3.92 5.03 -9.02
CA HIS A 62 4.68 4.34 -10.08
C HIS A 62 3.84 3.30 -10.83
N ALA A 63 2.85 2.68 -10.17
CA ALA A 63 1.90 1.78 -10.81
C ALA A 63 0.81 2.51 -11.60
N GLY A 64 0.78 3.85 -11.59
CA GLY A 64 -0.23 4.66 -12.28
C GLY A 64 -1.61 4.58 -11.65
N CYS A 65 -1.69 4.28 -10.35
CA CYS A 65 -2.96 4.25 -9.64
C CYS A 65 -3.50 5.66 -9.42
N ASP A 66 -4.81 5.82 -9.53
CA ASP A 66 -5.53 7.05 -9.17
C ASP A 66 -6.00 7.05 -7.71
N THR A 67 -6.11 5.86 -7.11
CA THR A 67 -6.65 5.64 -5.77
C THR A 67 -5.77 4.70 -4.96
N LEU A 68 -5.35 5.14 -3.78
CA LEU A 68 -4.68 4.32 -2.78
C LEU A 68 -5.66 3.98 -1.66
N TRP A 69 -5.98 2.70 -1.52
CA TRP A 69 -6.85 2.21 -0.44
C TRP A 69 -6.05 2.00 0.84
N SER A 70 -6.38 2.76 1.90
CA SER A 70 -5.72 2.62 3.20
C SER A 70 -6.64 2.99 4.36
N GLU A 71 -6.68 2.15 5.40
CA GLU A 71 -7.43 2.42 6.63
C GLU A 71 -6.71 3.41 7.55
N ASP A 72 -5.38 3.39 7.54
CA ASP A 72 -4.52 4.13 8.45
C ASP A 72 -4.19 5.55 7.94
N MET A 73 -4.20 5.74 6.62
CA MET A 73 -3.91 7.05 6.01
C MET A 73 -5.15 7.95 5.93
N GLN A 74 -4.92 9.26 5.83
CA GLN A 74 -6.00 10.26 5.83
C GLN A 74 -6.89 10.14 4.58
N HIS A 75 -8.13 9.67 4.77
CA HIS A 75 -9.14 9.63 3.72
C HIS A 75 -9.38 11.00 3.10
N GLY A 76 -9.45 11.06 1.77
CA GLY A 76 -9.69 12.27 0.98
C GLY A 76 -8.43 13.09 0.70
N MET A 77 -7.28 12.70 1.25
CA MET A 77 -6.01 13.34 0.93
C MET A 77 -5.63 13.06 -0.52
N ALA A 78 -5.28 14.12 -1.25
CA ALA A 78 -4.74 14.04 -2.61
C ALA A 78 -3.24 14.34 -2.57
N LEU A 79 -2.46 13.49 -3.23
CA LEU A 79 -1.04 13.71 -3.49
C LEU A 79 -0.91 14.48 -4.82
N ASP A 80 0.18 15.23 -4.98
CA ASP A 80 0.32 16.21 -6.07
C ASP A 80 0.30 15.59 -7.49
N GLU A 81 0.52 14.28 -7.58
CA GLU A 81 0.47 13.51 -8.83
C GLU A 81 -0.90 12.87 -9.10
N GLY A 82 -1.95 13.30 -8.39
CA GLY A 82 -3.34 12.89 -8.65
C GLY A 82 -3.79 11.63 -7.91
N LEU A 83 -2.92 10.98 -7.16
CA LEU A 83 -3.27 9.84 -6.30
C LEU A 83 -4.10 10.30 -5.10
N ARG A 84 -5.30 9.72 -4.95
CA ARG A 84 -6.21 10.00 -3.84
C ARG A 84 -6.22 8.86 -2.85
N ILE A 85 -6.14 9.20 -1.57
CA ILE A 85 -6.22 8.21 -0.50
C ILE A 85 -7.69 8.00 -0.12
N ALA A 86 -8.15 6.76 -0.16
CA ALA A 86 -9.51 6.40 0.20
C ALA A 86 -9.49 5.29 1.27
N ASN A 87 -10.09 5.58 2.43
CA ASN A 87 -10.39 4.54 3.42
C ASN A 87 -11.53 3.64 2.94
N PRO A 88 -11.30 2.32 2.76
CA PRO A 88 -12.28 1.38 2.19
C PRO A 88 -13.44 1.04 3.14
N PHE A 89 -13.33 1.38 4.43
CA PHE A 89 -14.36 1.12 5.44
C PHE A 89 -15.29 2.31 5.65
N ARG A 90 -15.06 3.42 4.94
CA ARG A 90 -15.97 4.56 4.94
C ARG A 90 -17.07 4.37 3.89
N PRO A 91 -18.32 4.76 4.20
CA PRO A 91 -19.37 4.78 3.19
C PRO A 91 -18.95 5.69 2.03
N SER A 92 -19.19 5.24 0.80
CA SER A 92 -19.12 6.09 -0.38
C SER A 92 -20.15 7.22 -0.20
N ALA A 93 -19.70 8.47 -0.23
CA ALA A 93 -20.58 9.63 -0.27
C ALA A 93 -21.23 9.77 -1.65
#